data_AF-A0A5K1AA76-F1
#
_entry.id   AF-A0A5K1AA76-F1
#
_cell.length_a   1.000
_cell.length_b   1.000
_cell.length_c   1.000
_cell.angle_alpha   90.00
_cell.angle_beta   90.00
_cell.angle_gamma   90.00
#
_symmetry.space_group_name_H-M   'P 1'
#
loop_
_entity.id
_entity.type
_entity.pdbx_description
1 polymer ?
#
loop_
_entity_poly.entity_id
_entity_poly.type
_entity_poly.pdbx_seq_one_letter_code
_entity_poly.pdbx_strand_id
1 'polypeptide(L)'
;FYKSLLRGRAAGRWLKEQKEKRKEEHRARTARVHAATSVAGVAAAIAAIAAATAAVSSDGQEDPGKTTSAVASAAALVASHCVEIAESMGAHRDQILAVVDSAVNVRTSGDIMTLTAGAATGML
;
A
#
# COMPACT_ATOMS: atom_id res chain seq x y z
N PHE A 1 15.53 -33.06 41.00
CA PHE A 1 16.37 -32.95 39.79
C PHE A 1 15.60 -33.13 38.46
N TYR A 2 14.71 -34.12 38.30
CA TYR A 2 14.01 -34.35 37.01
C TYR A 2 13.04 -33.22 36.56
N LYS A 3 12.38 -32.55 37.52
CA LYS A 3 11.36 -31.51 37.28
C LYS A 3 11.94 -30.20 36.72
N SER A 4 13.21 -29.89 36.96
CA SER A 4 13.89 -28.69 36.44
C SER A 4 14.40 -28.89 35.01
N LEU A 5 14.88 -30.08 34.67
CA LEU A 5 15.30 -30.45 33.31
C LEU A 5 14.15 -30.43 32.29
N LEU A 6 12.97 -30.93 32.68
CA LEU A 6 11.77 -30.88 31.84
C LEU A 6 11.33 -29.44 31.52
N ARG A 7 11.50 -28.53 32.48
CA ARG A 7 11.12 -27.11 32.36
C ARG A 7 12.06 -26.33 31.43
N GLY A 8 13.37 -26.61 31.51
CA GLY A 8 14.37 -26.05 30.57
C GLY A 8 14.19 -26.53 29.13
N ARG A 9 13.77 -27.79 28.92
CA ARG A 9 13.51 -28.35 27.58
C ARG A 9 12.24 -27.76 26.95
N ALA A 10 11.23 -27.45 27.74
CA ALA A 10 10.03 -26.73 27.29
C ALA A 10 10.33 -25.26 26.97
N ALA A 11 11.11 -24.57 27.81
CA ALA A 11 11.53 -23.19 27.58
C ALA A 11 12.41 -23.06 26.32
N GLY A 12 13.32 -24.00 26.06
CA GLY A 12 14.14 -24.02 24.85
C GLY A 12 13.32 -24.27 23.57
N ARG A 13 12.28 -25.12 23.63
CA ARG A 13 11.33 -25.28 22.53
C ARG A 13 10.51 -24.01 22.29
N TRP A 14 10.01 -23.39 23.37
CA TRP A 14 9.26 -22.13 23.29
C TRP A 14 10.11 -20.98 22.72
N LEU A 15 11.38 -20.85 23.11
CA LEU A 15 12.31 -19.86 22.55
C LEU A 15 12.58 -20.12 21.06
N LYS A 16 12.68 -21.39 20.65
CA LYS A 16 12.84 -21.76 19.23
C LYS A 16 11.59 -21.43 18.42
N GLU A 17 10.40 -21.72 18.95
CA GLU A 17 9.11 -21.34 18.36
C GLU A 17 8.96 -19.83 18.25
N GLN A 18 9.30 -19.07 19.29
CA GLN A 18 9.29 -17.61 19.27
C GLN A 18 10.27 -17.05 18.23
N LYS A 19 11.47 -17.64 18.12
CA LYS A 19 12.48 -17.20 17.15
C LYS A 19 12.07 -17.49 15.71
N GLU A 20 11.45 -18.65 15.45
CA GLU A 20 10.90 -18.99 14.13
C GLU A 20 9.69 -18.12 13.79
N LYS A 21 8.78 -17.90 14.75
CA LYS A 21 7.66 -16.97 14.60
C LYS A 21 8.12 -15.53 14.28
N ARG A 22 9.17 -15.05 14.96
CA ARG A 22 9.78 -13.73 14.70
C ARG A 22 10.42 -13.63 13.30
N LYS A 23 10.96 -14.72 12.75
CA LYS A 23 11.48 -14.76 11.36
C LYS A 23 10.35 -14.69 10.34
N GLU A 24 9.23 -15.32 10.63
CA GLU A 24 8.06 -15.35 9.75
C GLU A 24 7.35 -13.97 9.75
N GLU A 25 7.27 -13.33 10.91
CA GLU A 25 6.80 -11.94 11.07
C GLU A 25 7.65 -10.94 10.27
N HIS A 26 8.95 -11.17 10.15
CA HIS A 26 9.82 -10.31 9.34
C HIS A 26 9.51 -10.42 7.84
N ARG A 27 9.26 -11.63 7.32
CA ARG A 27 8.86 -11.84 5.92
C ARG A 27 7.48 -11.26 5.62
N ALA A 28 6.54 -11.39 6.57
CA ALA A 28 5.21 -10.81 6.44
C ALA A 28 5.24 -9.27 6.44
N ARG A 29 6.19 -8.65 7.15
CA ARG A 29 6.32 -7.19 7.21
C ARG A 29 6.73 -6.60 5.86
N THR A 30 7.70 -7.19 5.18
CA THR A 30 8.13 -6.74 3.84
C THR A 30 7.01 -6.89 2.81
N ALA A 31 6.27 -8.00 2.83
CA ALA A 31 5.15 -8.21 1.92
C ALA A 31 4.02 -7.18 2.12
N ARG A 32 3.76 -6.79 3.37
CA ARG A 32 2.72 -5.79 3.70
C ARG A 32 3.15 -4.36 3.41
N VAL A 33 4.45 -4.04 3.49
CA VAL A 33 5.00 -2.77 3.00
C VAL A 33 4.68 -2.62 1.51
N HIS A 34 5.01 -3.63 0.69
CA HIS A 34 4.72 -3.60 -0.75
C HIS A 34 3.22 -3.47 -1.05
N ALA A 35 2.38 -4.16 -0.28
CA ALA A 35 0.93 -4.03 -0.43
C ALA A 35 0.45 -2.60 -0.14
N ALA A 36 0.96 -1.96 0.91
CA ALA A 36 0.58 -0.59 1.27
C ALA A 36 1.06 0.44 0.24
N THR A 37 2.31 0.33 -0.23
CA THR A 37 2.85 1.23 -1.27
C THR A 37 2.13 1.07 -2.60
N SER A 38 1.81 -0.17 -2.98
CA SER A 38 1.02 -0.50 -4.16
C SER A 38 -0.37 0.14 -4.15
N VAL A 39 -1.09 0.07 -3.02
CA VAL A 39 -2.42 0.69 -2.87
C VAL A 39 -2.33 2.22 -2.88
N ALA A 40 -1.28 2.78 -2.27
CA ALA A 40 -1.03 4.22 -2.33
C ALA A 40 -0.84 4.71 -3.78
N GLY A 41 -0.08 3.96 -4.59
CA GLY A 41 0.12 4.27 -6.00
C GLY A 41 -1.19 4.25 -6.81
N VAL A 42 -2.01 3.19 -6.67
CA VAL A 42 -3.31 3.11 -7.35
C VAL A 42 -4.23 4.26 -6.93
N ALA A 43 -4.29 4.56 -5.63
CA ALA A 43 -5.10 5.66 -5.12
C ALA A 43 -4.61 7.03 -5.65
N ALA A 44 -3.30 7.25 -5.75
CA ALA A 44 -2.73 8.46 -6.35
C ALA A 44 -3.05 8.58 -7.85
N ALA A 45 -2.97 7.48 -8.61
CA ALA A 45 -3.36 7.45 -10.03
C ALA A 45 -4.84 7.83 -10.22
N ILE A 46 -5.73 7.24 -9.40
CA ILE A 46 -7.17 7.56 -9.43
C ILE A 46 -7.40 9.02 -9.07
N ALA A 47 -6.69 9.55 -8.07
CA ALA A 47 -6.79 10.96 -7.69
C ALA A 47 -6.39 11.89 -8.84
N ALA A 48 -5.27 11.62 -9.51
CA ALA A 48 -4.78 12.41 -10.63
C ALA A 48 -5.74 12.39 -11.83
N ILE A 49 -6.27 11.22 -12.20
CA ILE A 49 -7.20 11.08 -13.32
C ILE A 49 -8.54 11.75 -13.01
N ALA A 50 -9.06 11.56 -11.80
CA ALA A 50 -10.30 12.19 -11.38
C ALA A 50 -10.17 13.71 -11.33
N ALA A 51 -9.04 14.26 -10.85
CA ALA A 51 -8.76 15.69 -10.90
C ALA A 51 -8.63 16.23 -12.34
N ALA A 52 -7.94 15.51 -13.22
CA ALA A 52 -7.81 15.87 -14.64
C ALA A 52 -9.17 15.86 -15.35
N THR A 53 -10.02 14.87 -15.04
CA THR A 53 -11.38 14.75 -15.57
C THR A 53 -12.27 15.89 -15.07
N ALA A 54 -12.17 16.25 -13.78
CA ALA A 54 -12.87 17.40 -13.21
C ALA A 54 -12.47 18.72 -13.89
N ALA A 55 -11.18 18.90 -14.22
CA ALA A 55 -10.65 20.09 -14.88
C ALA A 55 -11.09 20.26 -16.34
N VAL A 56 -11.33 19.16 -17.08
CA VAL A 56 -11.86 19.22 -18.46
C VAL A 56 -13.39 19.31 -18.51
N SER A 57 -14.07 18.92 -17.42
CA SER A 57 -15.54 18.93 -17.31
C SER A 57 -16.12 20.30 -16.93
N SER A 58 -15.29 21.33 -16.78
CA SER A 58 -15.72 22.68 -16.40
C SER A 58 -16.37 23.48 -17.54
N ASP A 59 -16.52 22.91 -18.74
CA ASP A 59 -17.06 23.61 -19.93
C ASP A 59 -18.57 23.42 -20.17
N GLY A 60 -19.37 23.24 -19.12
CA GLY A 60 -20.82 23.50 -19.19
C GLY A 60 -21.78 22.31 -19.11
N GLN A 61 -21.42 21.21 -18.44
CA GLN A 61 -22.41 20.19 -18.06
C GLN A 61 -22.39 19.93 -16.56
N GLU A 62 -23.55 20.14 -15.93
CA GLU A 62 -23.73 20.02 -14.49
C GLU A 62 -23.68 18.53 -14.08
N ASP A 63 -23.01 18.25 -12.95
CA ASP A 63 -22.85 16.99 -12.18
C ASP A 63 -21.58 16.09 -12.29
N PRO A 64 -20.87 15.88 -13.42
CA PRO A 64 -19.71 14.97 -13.44
C PRO A 64 -18.44 15.57 -12.78
N GLY A 65 -18.27 16.89 -12.74
CA GLY A 65 -17.11 17.56 -12.12
C GLY A 65 -17.07 17.51 -10.58
N LYS A 66 -18.25 17.53 -9.94
CA LYS A 66 -18.37 17.50 -8.47
C LYS A 66 -18.08 16.10 -7.92
N THR A 67 -18.56 15.07 -8.60
CA THR A 67 -18.31 13.67 -8.22
C THR A 67 -16.85 13.28 -8.45
N THR A 68 -16.24 13.68 -9.57
CA THR A 68 -14.82 13.43 -9.86
C THR A 68 -13.88 14.15 -8.90
N SER A 69 -14.15 15.40 -8.52
CA SER A 69 -13.35 16.11 -7.50
C SER A 69 -13.49 15.50 -6.08
N ALA A 70 -14.68 15.03 -5.71
CA ALA A 70 -14.88 14.28 -4.46
C ALA A 70 -14.12 12.94 -4.46
N VAL A 71 -14.17 12.21 -5.58
CA VAL A 71 -13.40 10.97 -5.77
C VAL A 71 -11.90 11.24 -5.71
N ALA A 72 -11.42 12.32 -6.33
CA ALA A 72 -10.01 12.71 -6.26
C ALA A 72 -9.55 12.95 -4.82
N SER A 73 -10.36 13.67 -4.04
CA SER A 73 -10.07 13.98 -2.64
C SER A 73 -10.08 12.72 -1.76
N ALA A 74 -11.07 11.83 -1.94
CA ALA A 74 -11.13 10.56 -1.23
C ALA A 74 -9.93 9.65 -1.56
N ALA A 75 -9.56 9.56 -2.84
CA ALA A 75 -8.43 8.78 -3.29
C ALA A 75 -7.09 9.35 -2.76
N ALA A 76 -6.94 10.68 -2.72
CA ALA A 76 -5.78 11.32 -2.10
C ALA A 76 -5.66 11.02 -0.59
N LEU A 77 -6.77 11.02 0.15
CA LEU A 77 -6.79 10.63 1.57
C LEU A 77 -6.37 9.16 1.76
N VAL A 78 -6.90 8.26 0.93
CA VAL A 78 -6.52 6.83 0.95
C VAL A 78 -5.04 6.67 0.61
N ALA A 79 -4.53 7.40 -0.39
CA ALA A 79 -3.10 7.38 -0.73
C ALA A 79 -2.24 7.82 0.46
N SER A 80 -2.58 8.93 1.11
CA SER A 80 -1.87 9.41 2.30
C SER A 80 -1.87 8.38 3.43
N HIS A 81 -3.02 7.79 3.74
CA HIS A 81 -3.13 6.78 4.80
C HIS A 81 -2.32 5.50 4.46
N CYS A 82 -2.29 5.09 3.20
CA CYS A 82 -1.48 3.96 2.76
C CYS A 82 0.03 4.26 2.84
N VAL A 83 0.45 5.50 2.57
CA VAL A 83 1.85 5.94 2.78
C VAL A 83 2.23 5.88 4.26
N GLU A 84 1.39 6.41 5.15
CA GLU A 84 1.63 6.35 6.61
C GLU A 84 1.75 4.92 7.11
N ILE A 85 0.88 4.02 6.64
CA ILE A 85 0.98 2.59 6.93
C ILE A 85 2.31 2.05 6.40
N ALA A 86 2.66 2.29 5.14
CA ALA A 86 3.90 1.81 4.56
C ALA A 86 5.15 2.28 5.36
N GLU A 87 5.20 3.55 5.75
CA GLU A 87 6.26 4.12 6.58
C GLU A 87 6.33 3.46 7.96
N SER A 88 5.20 3.29 8.66
CA SER A 88 5.14 2.57 9.95
C SER A 88 5.65 1.12 9.85
N MET A 89 5.53 0.55 8.65
CA MET A 89 5.98 -0.79 8.34
C MET A 89 7.44 -0.87 7.90
N GLY A 90 8.12 0.27 7.70
CA GLY A 90 9.54 0.35 7.39
C GLY A 90 9.87 0.58 5.91
N ALA A 91 8.89 0.99 5.11
CA ALA A 91 9.12 1.44 3.74
C ALA A 91 10.00 2.69 3.73
N HIS A 92 10.95 2.75 2.80
CA HIS A 92 11.74 3.97 2.60
C HIS A 92 10.92 5.00 1.82
N ARG A 93 10.95 6.26 2.27
CA ARG A 93 10.22 7.37 1.64
C ARG A 93 10.55 7.53 0.15
N ASP A 94 11.78 7.30 -0.26
CA ASP A 94 12.20 7.37 -1.67
C ASP A 94 11.51 6.31 -2.54
N GLN A 95 11.30 5.10 -2.01
CA GLN A 95 10.57 4.04 -2.73
C GLN A 95 9.10 4.40 -2.87
N ILE A 96 8.50 4.94 -1.81
CA ILE A 96 7.10 5.41 -1.84
C ILE A 96 6.93 6.51 -2.88
N LEU A 97 7.82 7.51 -2.87
CA LEU A 97 7.77 8.62 -3.82
C LEU A 97 7.94 8.15 -5.26
N ALA A 98 8.85 7.22 -5.53
CA ALA A 98 9.05 6.68 -6.88
C ALA A 98 7.79 5.96 -7.42
N VAL A 99 7.11 5.17 -6.58
CA VAL A 99 5.86 4.49 -6.95
C VAL A 99 4.75 5.50 -7.21
N VAL A 100 4.58 6.49 -6.32
CA VAL A 100 3.54 7.52 -6.47
C VAL A 100 3.78 8.38 -7.71
N ASP A 101 5.01 8.83 -7.96
CA ASP A 101 5.37 9.65 -9.13
C ASP A 101 5.11 8.91 -10.45
N SER A 102 5.47 7.62 -10.49
CA SER A 102 5.13 6.75 -11.63
C SER A 102 3.62 6.61 -11.83
N ALA A 103 2.87 6.42 -10.74
CA ALA A 103 1.44 6.20 -10.78
C ALA A 103 0.63 7.45 -11.21
N VAL A 104 1.05 8.65 -10.80
CA VAL A 104 0.34 9.89 -11.21
C VAL A 104 0.52 10.24 -12.68
N ASN A 105 1.50 9.63 -13.37
CA ASN A 105 1.73 9.85 -14.79
C ASN A 105 0.88 8.93 -15.70
N VAL A 106 0.08 8.02 -15.14
CA VAL A 106 -0.82 7.11 -15.85
C VAL A 106 -1.91 7.88 -16.60
N ARG A 107 -2.11 7.57 -17.90
CA ARG A 107 -3.05 8.30 -18.77
C ARG A 107 -4.07 7.45 -19.49
N THR A 108 -3.86 6.14 -19.59
CA THR A 108 -4.75 5.24 -20.34
C THR A 108 -5.42 4.21 -19.43
N SER A 109 -6.59 3.72 -19.85
CA SER A 109 -7.29 2.64 -19.13
C SER A 109 -6.46 1.35 -19.03
N GLY A 110 -5.65 1.04 -20.05
CA GLY A 110 -4.73 -0.11 -20.04
C GLY A 110 -3.63 0.02 -18.99
N ASP A 111 -3.10 1.22 -18.80
CA ASP A 111 -2.11 1.52 -17.77
C ASP A 111 -2.69 1.37 -16.35
N ILE A 112 -3.94 1.82 -16.13
CA ILE A 112 -4.65 1.67 -14.85
C ILE A 112 -4.86 0.19 -14.52
N MET A 113 -5.28 -0.61 -15.50
CA MET A 113 -5.49 -2.05 -15.33
C MET A 113 -4.17 -2.75 -14.97
N THR A 114 -3.08 -2.38 -15.66
CA THR A 114 -1.73 -2.92 -15.40
C THR A 114 -1.24 -2.53 -14.02
N LEU A 115 -1.39 -1.26 -13.63
CA LEU A 115 -1.04 -0.77 -12.30
C LEU A 115 -1.83 -1.49 -11.21
N THR A 116 -3.14 -1.65 -11.40
CA THR A 116 -4.01 -2.35 -10.44
C THR A 116 -3.64 -3.83 -10.30
N ALA A 117 -3.31 -4.50 -11.41
CA ALA A 117 -2.85 -5.89 -11.39
C ALA A 117 -1.50 -6.04 -10.68
N GLY A 118 -0.56 -5.10 -10.91
CA GLY A 118 0.70 -5.03 -10.18
C GLY A 118 0.49 -4.84 -8.68
N ALA A 119 -0.47 -4.00 -8.29
CA ALA A 119 -0.81 -3.78 -6.89
C ALA A 119 -1.41 -5.01 -6.20
N ALA A 120 -2.31 -5.73 -6.88
CA ALA A 120 -2.92 -6.95 -6.36
C ALA A 120 -1.90 -8.08 -6.15
N THR A 121 -0.79 -8.05 -6.88
CA THR A 121 0.30 -9.03 -6.80
C THR A 121 1.47 -8.55 -5.92
N GLY A 122 1.47 -7.30 -5.49
CA GLY A 122 2.53 -6.69 -4.68
C GLY A 122 3.85 -6.50 -5.44
N MET A 123 3.80 -6.34 -6.77
CA MET A 123 4.97 -6.21 -7.64
C MET A 123 5.35 -4.77 -8.00
N LEU A 124 4.69 -3.77 -7.40
CA LEU A 124 5.01 -2.34 -7.52
C LEU A 124 5.92 -1.90 -6.36
#